data_AF-A0A366HIB6-F1
#
_entry.id   AF-A0A366HIB6-F1
#
_cell.length_a   1.000
_cell.length_b   1.000
_cell.length_c   1.000
_cell.angle_alpha   90.00
_cell.angle_beta   90.00
_cell.angle_gamma   90.00
#
_symmetry.space_group_name_H-M   'P 1'
#
loop_
_entity.id
_entity.type
_entity.pdbx_description
1 polymer ?
#
loop_
_entity_poly.entity_id
_entity_poly.type
_entity_poly.pdbx_seq_one_letter_code
_entity_poly.pdbx_strand_id
1 'polypeptide(L)'
;MFYYLIKLVLSAGIIVVVTETAKRNNFAASIIHSLPLTSLLAFIWLYVEKKDTALIANHAFGTFWFVLPTLPMFLVLPWLLRQGWGFWAALGVCIVGTVGLYFVTMKLLKVAGVDL
;
A
#
# COMPACT_ATOMS: atom_id res chain seq x y z
N MET A 1 -24.82 4.61 8.32
CA MET A 1 -24.36 3.22 8.57
C MET A 1 -24.23 2.41 7.28
N PHE A 2 -25.26 2.34 6.43
CA PHE A 2 -25.20 1.61 5.14
C PHE A 2 -24.03 2.05 4.22
N TYR A 3 -23.75 3.36 4.17
CA TYR A 3 -22.60 3.91 3.43
C TYR A 3 -21.24 3.32 3.87
N TYR A 4 -21.02 3.18 5.18
CA TYR A 4 -19.80 2.57 5.71
C TYR A 4 -19.74 1.06 5.45
N LEU A 5 -20.90 0.39 5.43
CA LEU A 5 -20.98 -1.04 5.09
C LEU A 5 -20.52 -1.27 3.64
N ILE A 6 -20.93 -0.42 2.70
CA ILE A 6 -20.49 -0.49 1.30
C ILE A 6 -18.97 -0.33 1.20
N LYS A 7 -18.40 0.67 1.89
CA LYS A 7 -16.94 0.88 1.92
C LYS A 7 -16.23 -0.38 2.42
N LEU A 8 -16.71 -0.97 3.52
CA LEU A 8 -16.13 -2.16 4.11
C LEU A 8 -16.19 -3.37 3.16
N VAL A 9 -17.36 -3.63 2.55
CA VAL A 9 -17.54 -4.74 1.61
C VAL A 9 -16.63 -4.59 0.38
N LEU A 10 -16.51 -3.38 -0.19
CA LEU A 10 -15.62 -3.15 -1.33
C LEU A 10 -14.15 -3.32 -0.95
N SER A 11 -13.73 -2.78 0.20
CA SER A 11 -12.35 -2.91 0.68
C SER A 11 -11.98 -4.38 0.98
N ALA A 12 -12.84 -5.10 1.71
CA ALA A 12 -12.64 -6.52 1.97
C ALA A 12 -12.71 -7.36 0.69
N GLY A 13 -13.60 -6.97 -0.24
CA GLY A 13 -13.72 -7.58 -1.55
C GLY A 13 -12.43 -7.57 -2.35
N ILE A 14 -11.68 -6.46 -2.34
CA ILE A 14 -10.35 -6.40 -2.98
C ILE A 14 -9.40 -7.45 -2.40
N ILE A 15 -9.34 -7.57 -1.07
CA ILE A 15 -8.48 -8.56 -0.40
C ILE A 15 -8.87 -9.97 -0.82
N VAL A 16 -10.17 -10.29 -0.78
CA VAL A 16 -10.69 -11.60 -1.19
C VAL A 16 -10.34 -11.88 -2.65
N VAL A 17 -10.59 -10.96 -3.56
CA VAL A 17 -10.28 -11.11 -5.00
C VAL A 17 -8.80 -11.42 -5.22
N VAL A 18 -7.90 -10.68 -4.57
CA VAL A 18 -6.45 -10.92 -4.67
C VAL A 18 -6.10 -12.33 -4.16
N THR A 19 -6.56 -12.69 -2.96
CA THR A 19 -6.23 -13.98 -2.34
C THR A 19 -6.79 -15.18 -3.09
N GLU A 20 -8.03 -15.10 -3.58
CA GLU A 20 -8.66 -16.16 -4.38
C GLU A 20 -8.02 -16.29 -5.76
N THR A 21 -7.64 -15.16 -6.37
CA THR A 21 -6.90 -15.18 -7.63
C THR A 21 -5.53 -15.83 -7.43
N ALA A 22 -4.83 -15.55 -6.32
CA ALA A 22 -3.51 -16.11 -6.05
C ALA A 22 -3.53 -17.65 -5.95
N LYS A 23 -4.63 -18.24 -5.46
CA LYS A 23 -4.83 -19.70 -5.41
C LYS A 23 -4.93 -20.34 -6.79
N ARG A 24 -5.42 -19.61 -7.80
CA ARG A 24 -5.64 -20.11 -9.17
C ARG A 24 -4.54 -19.71 -10.15
N ASN A 25 -4.09 -18.45 -10.08
CA ASN A 25 -3.09 -17.86 -10.95
C ASN A 25 -2.30 -16.77 -10.19
N ASN A 26 -1.10 -17.13 -9.73
CA ASN A 26 -0.23 -16.23 -8.98
C ASN A 26 0.22 -15.01 -9.80
N PHE A 27 0.47 -15.16 -11.11
CA PHE A 27 0.85 -14.04 -11.97
C PHE A 27 -0.26 -13.00 -12.08
N ALA A 28 -1.49 -13.42 -12.34
CA ALA A 28 -2.64 -12.53 -12.37
C ALA A 28 -2.86 -11.85 -11.01
N ALA A 29 -2.73 -12.59 -9.91
CA ALA A 29 -2.85 -12.02 -8.57
C ALA A 29 -1.78 -10.97 -8.27
N SER A 30 -0.55 -11.17 -8.74
CA SER A 30 0.55 -10.21 -8.60
C SER A 30 0.28 -8.92 -9.37
N ILE A 31 -0.31 -9.00 -10.56
CA ILE A 31 -0.75 -7.82 -11.32
C ILE A 31 -1.86 -7.08 -10.57
N ILE A 32 -2.88 -7.80 -10.09
CA ILE A 32 -3.98 -7.15 -9.35
C ILE A 32 -3.47 -6.51 -8.06
N HIS A 33 -2.56 -7.18 -7.35
CA HIS A 33 -2.00 -6.67 -6.08
C HIS A 33 -1.09 -5.46 -6.28
N SER A 34 -0.42 -5.31 -7.44
CA SER A 34 0.43 -4.15 -7.71
C SER A 34 -0.37 -2.88 -8.03
N LEU A 35 -1.67 -3.02 -8.36
CA LEU A 35 -2.55 -1.87 -8.58
C LEU A 35 -2.86 -1.17 -7.24
N PRO A 36 -2.86 0.17 -7.19
CA PRO A 36 -3.17 0.94 -5.99
C PRO A 36 -4.69 1.01 -5.74
N LEU A 37 -5.38 -0.15 -5.75
CA LEU A 37 -6.85 -0.22 -5.66
C LEU A 37 -7.40 0.42 -4.39
N THR A 38 -6.69 0.27 -3.27
CA THR A 38 -7.05 0.90 -1.99
C THR A 38 -6.98 2.43 -2.09
N SER A 39 -5.91 2.97 -2.67
CA SER A 39 -5.77 4.41 -2.89
C SER A 39 -6.80 4.94 -3.87
N LEU A 40 -7.07 4.22 -4.97
CA LEU A 40 -8.10 4.58 -5.94
C LEU A 40 -9.48 4.68 -5.28
N LEU A 41 -9.86 3.68 -4.47
CA LEU A 41 -11.11 3.74 -3.70
C LEU A 41 -11.11 4.93 -2.73
N ALA A 42 -10.01 5.17 -2.01
CA ALA A 42 -9.91 6.29 -1.09
C ALA A 42 -10.11 7.64 -1.80
N PHE A 43 -9.50 7.85 -2.97
CA PHE A 43 -9.67 9.07 -3.75
C PHE A 43 -11.12 9.25 -4.25
N ILE A 44 -11.76 8.18 -4.71
CA ILE A 44 -13.18 8.22 -5.13
C ILE A 44 -14.05 8.67 -3.95
N TRP A 45 -13.85 8.09 -2.77
CA TRP A 45 -14.64 8.45 -1.59
C TRP A 45 -14.36 9.88 -1.12
N LEU A 46 -13.10 10.30 -1.08
CA LEU A 46 -12.73 11.68 -0.75
C LEU A 46 -13.35 12.68 -1.73
N TYR A 47 -13.36 12.35 -3.02
CA TYR A 47 -13.98 13.20 -4.03
C TYR A 47 -15.50 13.28 -3.85
N VAL A 48 -16.17 12.14 -3.63
CA VAL A 48 -17.62 12.10 -3.39
C VAL A 48 -18.00 12.93 -2.17
N GLU A 49 -17.18 12.91 -1.11
CA GLU A 49 -17.46 13.61 0.15
C GLU A 49 -17.13 15.11 0.09
N LYS A 50 -15.98 15.47 -0.48
CA LYS A 50 -15.45 16.85 -0.40
C LYS A 50 -15.46 17.62 -1.71
N LYS A 51 -15.47 16.93 -2.86
CA LYS A 51 -15.31 17.51 -4.20
C LYS A 51 -14.07 18.43 -4.33
N ASP A 52 -13.07 18.24 -3.48
CA ASP A 52 -11.85 19.03 -3.44
C ASP A 52 -10.73 18.31 -4.20
N THR A 53 -10.46 18.78 -5.41
CA THR A 53 -9.44 18.21 -6.29
C THR A 53 -8.02 18.56 -5.85
N ALA A 54 -7.81 19.68 -5.15
CA ALA A 54 -6.51 20.07 -4.63
C ALA A 54 -6.09 19.16 -3.46
N LEU A 55 -7.03 18.85 -2.56
CA LEU A 55 -6.82 17.87 -1.50
C LEU A 55 -6.42 16.51 -2.07
N ILE A 56 -7.13 16.03 -3.11
CA ILE A 56 -6.84 14.74 -3.74
C ILE A 56 -5.47 14.76 -4.41
N ALA A 57 -5.12 15.85 -5.11
CA ALA A 57 -3.81 16.00 -5.75
C ALA A 57 -2.67 15.92 -4.74
N ASN A 58 -2.79 16.64 -3.61
CA ASN A 58 -1.79 16.59 -2.53
C ASN A 58 -1.69 15.19 -1.92
N HIS A 59 -2.83 14.54 -1.69
CA HIS A 59 -2.85 13.19 -1.12
C HIS A 59 -2.23 12.15 -2.08
N ALA A 60 -2.47 12.29 -3.38
CA ALA A 60 -1.85 11.46 -4.41
C ALA A 60 -0.34 11.68 -4.48
N PHE A 61 0.11 12.93 -4.42
CA PHE A 61 1.54 13.27 -4.40
C PHE A 61 2.25 12.73 -3.15
N GLY A 62 1.66 12.90 -1.97
CA GLY A 62 2.18 12.29 -0.74
C GLY A 62 2.23 10.76 -0.81
N THR A 63 1.18 10.14 -1.36
CA THR A 63 1.13 8.68 -1.55
C THR A 63 2.28 8.19 -2.43
N PHE A 64 2.62 8.90 -3.51
CA PHE A 64 3.75 8.55 -4.37
C PHE A 64 5.06 8.40 -3.59
N TRP A 65 5.38 9.37 -2.73
CA TRP A 65 6.60 9.33 -1.92
C TRP A 65 6.59 8.22 -0.87
N PHE A 66 5.44 7.96 -0.26
CA PHE A 66 5.29 6.91 0.75
C PHE A 66 5.17 5.49 0.18
N VAL A 67 4.94 5.33 -1.13
CA VAL A 67 5.07 4.01 -1.79
C VAL A 67 6.53 3.57 -1.85
N LEU A 68 7.48 4.49 -2.11
CA LEU A 68 8.90 4.17 -2.24
C LEU A 68 9.49 3.38 -1.05
N PRO A 69 9.30 3.78 0.22
CA PRO A 69 9.83 3.02 1.36
C PRO A 69 9.16 1.66 1.56
N THR A 70 8.02 1.37 0.91
CA THR A 70 7.38 0.04 0.95
C THR A 70 7.94 -0.93 -0.09
N LEU A 71 8.48 -0.43 -1.21
CA LEU A 71 8.96 -1.27 -2.32
C LEU A 71 10.03 -2.30 -1.91
N PRO A 72 11.03 -1.98 -1.04
CA PRO A 72 12.04 -2.94 -0.64
C PRO A 72 11.47 -4.22 -0.01
N MET A 73 10.31 -4.15 0.65
CA MET A 73 9.72 -5.33 1.29
C MET A 73 9.38 -6.44 0.28
N PHE A 74 9.02 -6.07 -0.96
CA PHE A 74 8.71 -7.04 -2.02
C PHE A 74 9.94 -7.80 -2.53
N LEU A 75 11.15 -7.34 -2.19
CA LEU A 75 12.41 -8.03 -2.48
C LEU A 75 12.96 -8.74 -1.23
N VAL A 76 12.92 -8.05 -0.09
CA VAL A 76 13.46 -8.56 1.19
C VAL A 76 12.66 -9.76 1.69
N LEU A 77 11.32 -9.71 1.64
CA LEU A 77 10.49 -10.82 2.12
C LEU A 77 10.77 -12.13 1.37
N PRO A 78 10.70 -12.21 0.02
CA PRO A 78 11.01 -13.46 -0.67
C PRO A 78 12.47 -13.87 -0.51
N TRP A 79 13.41 -12.93 -0.34
CA TRP A 79 14.81 -13.25 -0.05
C TRP A 79 14.98 -13.94 1.32
N LEU A 80 14.40 -13.39 2.39
CA LEU A 80 14.43 -13.99 3.73
C LEU A 80 13.76 -15.38 3.76
N LEU A 81 12.61 -15.51 3.09
CA LEU A 81 11.90 -16.80 3.00
C LEU A 81 12.75 -17.85 2.27
N ARG A 82 13.46 -17.47 1.20
CA ARG A 82 14.38 -18.37 0.47
C ARG A 82 15.62 -18.74 1.28
N GLN A 83 15.98 -17.96 2.30
CA GLN A 83 17.03 -18.29 3.27
C GLN A 83 16.55 -19.22 4.40
N GLY A 84 15.28 -19.63 4.39
CA GLY A 84 14.73 -20.52 5.40
C GLY A 84 14.25 -19.83 6.67
N TRP A 85 14.14 -18.49 6.67
CA TRP A 85 13.50 -17.79 7.78
C TRP A 85 12.02 -18.20 7.89
N GLY A 86 11.51 -18.32 9.12
CA GLY A 86 10.08 -18.50 9.35
C GLY A 86 9.29 -17.29 8.86
N PHE A 87 8.09 -17.53 8.30
CA PHE A 87 7.25 -16.48 7.70
C PHE A 87 7.03 -15.28 8.62
N TRP A 88 6.63 -15.51 9.87
CA TRP A 88 6.34 -14.44 10.82
C TRP A 88 7.58 -13.62 11.19
N ALA A 89 8.75 -14.26 11.31
CA ALA A 89 10.00 -13.57 11.56
C ALA A 89 10.41 -12.70 10.36
N ALA A 90 10.34 -13.25 9.14
CA ALA A 90 10.63 -12.52 7.92
C ALA A 90 9.68 -11.33 7.72
N LEU A 91 8.38 -11.51 7.96
CA LEU A 91 7.38 -10.45 7.91
C LEU A 91 7.67 -9.35 8.95
N GLY A 92 8.02 -9.74 10.19
CA GLY A 92 8.40 -8.80 11.25
C GLY A 92 9.59 -7.93 10.87
N VAL A 93 10.64 -8.51 10.27
CA VAL A 93 11.79 -7.77 9.75
C VAL A 93 11.38 -6.78 8.66
N CYS A 94 10.54 -7.20 7.72
CA CYS A 94 10.04 -6.32 6.67
C CYS A 94 9.22 -5.15 7.24
N ILE A 95 8.35 -5.39 8.23
CA ILE A 95 7.56 -4.33 8.87
C ILE A 95 8.47 -3.31 9.54
N VAL A 96 9.41 -3.76 10.39
CA VAL A 96 10.36 -2.89 11.09
C VAL A 96 11.23 -2.12 10.09
N GLY A 97 11.71 -2.80 9.04
CA GLY A 97 12.49 -2.18 7.97
C GLY A 97 11.71 -1.08 7.24
N THR A 98 10.47 -1.35 6.84
CA THR A 98 9.60 -0.35 6.19
C THR A 98 9.36 0.85 7.10
N VAL A 99 9.05 0.66 8.39
CA VAL A 99 8.89 1.76 9.35
C VAL A 99 10.17 2.60 9.44
N GLY A 100 11.35 1.96 9.51
CA GLY A 100 12.63 2.65 9.46
C GLY A 100 12.83 3.48 8.19
N LEU A 101 12.49 2.90 7.03
CA LEU A 101 12.57 3.59 5.75
C LEU A 101 11.62 4.78 5.65
N TYR A 102 10.42 4.71 6.24
CA TYR A 102 9.52 5.87 6.31
C TYR A 102 10.19 7.06 7.02
N PHE A 103 10.84 6.84 8.17
CA PHE A 103 11.56 7.91 8.86
C PHE A 103 12.70 8.47 8.03
N VAL A 104 13.43 7.63 7.29
CA VAL A 104 14.48 8.07 6.37
C VAL A 104 13.89 8.92 5.25
N THR A 105 12.84 8.44 4.58
CA THR A 105 12.15 9.17 3.51
C THR A 105 11.64 10.53 4.00
N MET A 106 10.98 10.59 5.16
CA MET A 106 10.50 11.86 5.73
C MET A 106 11.65 12.86 5.98
N LYS A 107 12.80 12.38 6.50
CA LYS A 107 13.99 13.23 6.68
C LYS A 107 14.54 13.72 5.34
N LEU A 108 14.65 12.83 4.36
CA LEU A 108 15.17 13.18 3.03
C LEU A 108 14.27 14.20 2.32
N LEU A 109 12.95 14.03 2.38
CA LEU A 109 11.99 14.97 1.79
C LEU A 109 12.09 16.35 2.42
N LYS A 110 12.18 16.39 3.75
CA LYS A 110 12.37 17.66 4.48
C LYS A 110 13.67 18.36 4.08
N VAL A 111 14.76 17.61 3.93
CA VAL A 111 16.06 18.17 3.49
C VAL A 111 16.01 18.63 2.03
N ALA A 112 15.28 17.92 1.18
CA ALA A 112 15.08 18.28 -0.23
C ALA A 112 14.09 19.44 -0.44
N GLY A 113 13.46 19.95 0.62
CA GLY A 113 12.46 21.03 0.53
C GLY A 113 11.14 20.59 -0.11
N VAL A 114 10.81 19.29 -0.05
CA VAL A 114 9.53 18.77 -0.52
C VAL A 114 8.51 18.87 0.62
N ASP A 115 7.56 19.80 0.47
CA ASP A 115 6.41 19.92 1.37
C ASP A 115 5.30 18.95 0.93
N LEU A 116 4.94 18.03 1.84
CA LEU A 116 3.86 17.05 1.68
C LEU A 116 2.65 17.39 2.54
#